data_AF-F6UNA9-F1
#
_entry.id   AF-F6UNA9-F1
#
_cell.length_a   1.000
_cell.length_b   1.000
_cell.length_c   1.000
_cell.angle_alpha   90.00
_cell.angle_beta   90.00
_cell.angle_gamma   90.00
#
_symmetry.space_group_name_H-M   'P 1'
#
loop_
_entity.id
_entity.type
_entity.pdbx_description
1 polymer ?
#
loop_
_entity_poly.entity_id
_entity_poly.type
_entity_poly.pdbx_seq_one_letter_code
_entity_poly.pdbx_strand_id
1 'polypeptide(L)'
;MMTEIFSVVESELLSLVAFGEDLDPLNSLNMLVVIGQRVSQAQQVNDGSFLAKMLGNCLIEVKRNFDNFIKNKVRMVQESHVSKGKKCGILPFVQDFEDFVGLAESIFRDSGRRTDIDKAYSTLIWAVFETIERVSGDSQKTPAEVVMFENYHHLLNCLSSLKIAALENEKKQVRVRYNENFNSYVTTMLGRPLEKLSNFFEGVKQVIDGGLRPEEVGFQLKYSKQELRKCIKEYSGKEVKKGLESVYHKIVKHTSEADHMLLRVVWQDMQKEFIRQYKDFEDLIAKCYAGSQIKLEFTIDDVLNYFSDIALAQ
;
A
#
# COMPACT_ATOMS: atom_id res chain seq x y z
N MET A 1 -16.72 54.13 18.39
CA MET A 1 -16.27 54.81 17.16
C MET A 1 -15.98 53.83 16.01
N MET A 2 -14.87 53.07 15.96
CA MET A 2 -14.60 52.16 14.82
C MET A 2 -15.65 51.05 14.67
N THR A 3 -16.06 50.41 15.77
CA THR A 3 -17.11 49.38 15.79
C THR A 3 -18.48 49.90 15.35
N GLU A 4 -18.78 51.18 15.60
CA GLU A 4 -20.07 51.78 15.20
C GLU A 4 -20.07 52.13 13.71
N ILE A 5 -18.95 52.66 13.21
CA ILE A 5 -18.78 53.04 11.79
C ILE A 5 -18.73 51.79 10.89
N PHE A 6 -18.07 50.71 11.35
CA PHE A 6 -17.86 49.48 10.58
C PHE A 6 -18.64 48.28 11.13
N SER A 7 -19.78 48.52 11.78
CA SER A 7 -20.60 47.51 12.45
C SER A 7 -21.05 46.36 11.53
N VAL A 8 -21.19 46.63 10.23
CA VAL A 8 -21.68 45.66 9.23
C VAL A 8 -20.57 44.80 8.63
N VAL A 9 -19.30 45.25 8.69
CA VAL A 9 -18.19 44.60 7.99
C VAL A 9 -17.96 43.17 8.47
N GLU A 10 -18.13 42.89 9.76
CA GLU A 10 -18.09 41.54 10.32
C GLU A 10 -19.08 40.60 9.65
N SER A 11 -20.34 41.01 9.64
CA SER A 11 -21.44 40.22 9.11
C SER A 11 -21.26 39.94 7.62
N GLU A 12 -20.82 40.92 6.85
CA GLU A 12 -20.60 40.78 5.41
C GLU A 12 -19.40 39.87 5.10
N LEU A 13 -18.31 39.97 5.88
CA LEU A 13 -17.16 39.07 5.72
C LEU A 13 -17.53 37.63 6.04
N LEU A 14 -18.28 37.39 7.12
CA LEU A 14 -18.79 36.06 7.45
C LEU A 14 -19.78 35.53 6.39
N SER A 15 -20.63 36.41 5.84
CA SER A 15 -21.53 36.06 4.74
C SER A 15 -20.77 35.67 3.47
N LEU A 16 -19.65 36.34 3.17
CA LEU A 16 -18.78 35.98 2.06
C LEU A 16 -18.08 34.62 2.29
N VAL A 17 -17.64 34.33 3.52
CA VAL A 17 -17.08 33.02 3.88
C VAL A 17 -18.12 31.92 3.68
N ALA A 18 -19.34 32.12 4.19
CA ALA A 18 -20.45 31.18 4.01
C ALA A 18 -20.79 30.97 2.53
N PHE A 19 -20.88 32.05 1.76
CA PHE A 19 -21.14 31.96 0.32
C PHE A 19 -20.09 31.13 -0.42
N GLY A 20 -18.80 31.31 -0.11
CA GLY A 20 -17.75 30.52 -0.75
C GLY A 20 -17.75 29.06 -0.32
N GLU A 21 -18.13 28.75 0.93
CA GLU A 21 -18.34 27.37 1.37
C GLU A 21 -19.51 26.70 0.64
N ASP A 22 -20.64 27.40 0.49
CA ASP A 22 -21.83 26.90 -0.23
C ASP A 22 -21.54 26.63 -1.72
N LEU A 23 -20.63 27.40 -2.33
CA LEU A 23 -20.19 27.16 -3.71
C LEU A 23 -19.37 25.88 -3.84
N ASP A 24 -18.36 25.71 -2.98
CA ASP A 24 -17.54 24.51 -2.89
C ASP A 24 -16.85 24.47 -1.51
N PRO A 25 -17.10 23.45 -0.68
CA PRO A 25 -16.43 23.26 0.60
C PRO A 25 -14.89 23.25 0.53
N LEU A 26 -14.31 22.91 -0.64
CA LEU A 26 -12.88 22.98 -0.91
C LEU A 26 -12.32 24.40 -0.78
N ASN A 27 -13.15 25.44 -0.98
CA ASN A 27 -12.76 26.84 -0.83
C ASN A 27 -12.26 27.16 0.58
N SER A 28 -12.66 26.38 1.60
CA SER A 28 -12.16 26.51 2.97
C SER A 28 -10.63 26.40 3.07
N LEU A 29 -9.96 25.65 2.18
CA LEU A 29 -8.50 25.55 2.13
C LEU A 29 -7.85 26.89 1.79
N ASN A 30 -8.27 27.50 0.67
CA ASN A 30 -7.76 28.79 0.22
C ASN A 30 -8.09 29.90 1.22
N MET A 31 -9.33 29.91 1.73
CA MET A 31 -9.75 30.88 2.73
C MET A 31 -8.89 30.78 4.00
N LEU A 32 -8.56 29.57 4.46
CA LEU A 32 -7.72 29.38 5.65
C LEU A 32 -6.34 30.01 5.48
N VAL A 33 -5.71 29.80 4.31
CA VAL A 33 -4.39 30.39 4.01
C VAL A 33 -4.48 31.90 3.89
N VAL A 34 -5.40 32.41 3.08
CA VAL A 34 -5.51 33.85 2.78
C VAL A 34 -5.90 34.63 4.02
N ILE A 35 -6.99 34.27 4.69
CA ILE A 35 -7.47 34.99 5.87
C ILE A 35 -6.47 34.82 7.02
N GLY A 36 -5.86 33.63 7.14
CA GLY A 36 -4.78 33.40 8.09
C GLY A 36 -3.60 34.37 7.91
N GLN A 37 -3.16 34.58 6.66
CA GLN A 37 -2.10 35.54 6.34
C GLN A 37 -2.53 36.99 6.64
N ARG A 38 -3.77 37.37 6.32
CA ARG A 38 -4.31 38.72 6.59
C ARG A 38 -4.39 39.02 8.08
N VAL A 39 -4.81 38.06 8.90
CA VAL A 39 -4.78 38.19 10.37
C VAL A 39 -3.35 38.45 10.84
N SER A 40 -2.38 37.63 10.43
CA SER A 40 -0.99 37.81 10.84
C SER A 40 -0.42 39.17 10.43
N GLN A 41 -0.73 39.65 9.22
CA GLN A 41 -0.34 41.00 8.77
C GLN A 41 -0.96 42.10 9.63
N ALA A 42 -2.25 42.01 9.94
CA ALA A 42 -2.93 42.99 10.78
C ALA A 42 -2.36 43.02 12.20
N GLN A 43 -2.02 41.85 12.77
CA GLN A 43 -1.42 41.76 14.10
C GLN A 43 -0.01 42.33 14.17
N GLN A 44 0.80 42.15 13.13
CA GLN A 44 2.13 42.76 13.03
C GLN A 44 2.07 44.29 13.03
N VAL A 45 1.03 44.87 12.44
CA VAL A 45 0.81 46.33 12.46
C VAL A 45 0.30 46.78 13.83
N ASN A 46 -0.76 46.13 14.34
CA ASN A 46 -1.30 46.37 15.67
C ASN A 46 -2.22 45.21 16.09
N ASP A 47 -1.73 44.35 17.00
CA ASP A 47 -2.38 43.15 17.52
C ASP A 47 -3.76 43.41 18.16
N GLY A 48 -3.97 44.59 18.73
CA GLY A 48 -5.25 44.98 19.34
C GLY A 48 -6.22 45.70 18.41
N SER A 49 -5.85 45.89 17.13
CA SER A 49 -6.63 46.71 16.20
C SER A 49 -8.01 46.11 15.92
N PHE A 50 -8.97 46.99 15.61
CA PHE A 50 -10.32 46.58 15.19
C PHE A 50 -10.27 45.59 14.03
N LEU A 51 -9.42 45.85 13.02
CA LEU A 51 -9.23 44.96 11.87
C LEU A 51 -8.64 43.60 12.27
N ALA A 52 -7.64 43.55 13.15
CA ALA A 52 -7.05 42.28 13.60
C ALA A 52 -8.08 41.40 14.33
N LYS A 53 -8.86 41.99 15.24
CA LYS A 53 -9.96 41.30 15.93
C LYS A 53 -11.01 40.78 14.95
N MET A 54 -11.37 41.63 14.01
CA MET A 54 -12.36 41.31 12.99
C MET A 54 -11.97 40.13 12.09
N LEU A 55 -10.77 40.18 11.53
CA LEU A 55 -10.25 39.10 10.72
C LEU A 55 -10.02 37.84 11.56
N GLY A 56 -9.69 37.98 12.84
CA GLY A 56 -9.57 36.88 13.80
C GLY A 56 -10.88 36.10 13.96
N ASN A 57 -12.02 36.80 14.11
CA ASN A 57 -13.34 36.15 14.18
C ASN A 57 -13.68 35.42 12.87
N CYS A 58 -13.40 36.04 11.72
CA CYS A 58 -13.60 35.40 10.41
C CYS A 58 -12.73 34.15 10.25
N LEU A 59 -11.48 34.20 10.73
CA LEU A 59 -10.56 33.07 10.68
C LEU A 59 -11.04 31.89 11.52
N ILE A 60 -11.65 32.14 12.69
CA ILE A 60 -12.23 31.07 13.52
C ILE A 60 -13.30 30.30 12.72
N GLU A 61 -14.17 31.03 12.02
CA GLU A 61 -15.22 30.44 11.20
C GLU A 61 -14.65 29.63 10.03
N VAL A 62 -13.70 30.21 9.29
CA VAL A 62 -13.01 29.53 8.19
C VAL A 62 -12.30 28.26 8.65
N LYS A 63 -11.68 28.30 9.84
CA LYS A 63 -11.02 27.14 10.43
C LYS A 63 -12.04 26.04 10.79
N ARG A 64 -13.20 26.42 11.32
CA ARG A 64 -14.31 25.49 11.57
C ARG A 64 -14.77 24.81 10.28
N ASN A 65 -14.89 25.56 9.19
CA ASN A 65 -15.30 25.04 7.89
C ASN A 65 -14.26 24.09 7.31
N PHE A 66 -12.97 24.44 7.40
CA PHE A 66 -11.87 23.54 7.05
C PHE A 66 -11.92 22.23 7.84
N ASP A 67 -12.08 22.30 9.17
CA ASP A 67 -12.13 21.10 10.01
C ASP A 67 -13.35 20.22 9.68
N ASN A 68 -14.50 20.82 9.37
CA ASN A 68 -15.69 20.11 8.93
C ASN A 68 -15.50 19.47 7.56
N PHE A 69 -14.86 20.16 6.63
CA PHE A 69 -14.52 19.63 5.31
C PHE A 69 -13.62 18.38 5.43
N ILE A 70 -12.55 18.45 6.23
CA ILE A 70 -11.66 17.30 6.46
C ILE A 70 -12.41 16.14 7.12
N LYS A 71 -13.24 16.41 8.14
CA LYS A 71 -14.09 15.37 8.77
C LYS A 71 -15.02 14.68 7.76
N ASN A 72 -15.63 15.46 6.87
CA ASN A 72 -16.49 14.91 5.83
C ASN A 72 -15.71 14.05 4.82
N LYS A 73 -14.52 14.48 4.40
CA LYS A 73 -13.62 13.66 3.55
C LYS A 73 -13.24 12.34 4.24
N VAL A 74 -12.88 12.37 5.52
CA VAL A 74 -12.62 11.16 6.32
C VAL A 74 -13.83 10.24 6.33
N ARG A 75 -15.02 10.76 6.60
CA ARG A 75 -16.26 9.99 6.61
C ARG A 75 -16.53 9.33 5.25
N MET A 76 -16.37 10.07 4.15
CA MET A 76 -16.56 9.53 2.79
C MET A 76 -15.60 8.37 2.48
N VAL A 77 -14.34 8.48 2.93
CA VAL A 77 -13.38 7.38 2.83
C VAL A 77 -13.89 6.18 3.63
N GLN A 78 -14.23 6.37 4.90
CA GLN A 78 -14.67 5.29 5.79
C GLN A 78 -15.95 4.57 5.32
N GLU A 79 -16.88 5.30 4.70
CA GLU A 79 -18.14 4.78 4.14
C GLU A 79 -17.98 4.15 2.74
N SER A 80 -16.77 4.13 2.17
CA SER A 80 -16.53 3.58 0.84
C SER A 80 -16.70 2.06 0.78
N HIS A 81 -17.13 1.56 -0.38
CA HIS A 81 -17.35 0.12 -0.62
C HIS A 81 -16.79 -0.31 -1.98
N VAL A 82 -16.42 -1.60 -2.08
CA VAL A 82 -15.96 -2.21 -3.33
C VAL A 82 -17.10 -2.91 -4.05
N SER A 83 -17.13 -2.81 -5.37
CA SER A 83 -18.10 -3.52 -6.20
C SER A 83 -17.80 -5.03 -6.24
N LYS A 84 -18.72 -5.85 -5.71
CA LYS A 84 -18.55 -7.31 -5.60
C LYS A 84 -18.36 -8.04 -6.94
N GLY A 85 -18.73 -7.44 -8.08
CA GLY A 85 -18.77 -8.10 -9.39
C GLY A 85 -17.61 -7.77 -10.35
N LYS A 86 -16.75 -6.80 -10.01
CA LYS A 86 -15.68 -6.31 -10.89
C LYS A 86 -14.31 -6.66 -10.30
N LYS A 87 -13.28 -6.71 -11.16
CA LYS A 87 -11.90 -6.69 -10.66
C LYS A 87 -11.70 -5.39 -9.90
N CYS A 88 -11.04 -5.49 -8.75
CA CYS A 88 -10.64 -4.34 -7.97
C CYS A 88 -9.23 -3.92 -8.41
N GLY A 89 -9.04 -2.63 -8.64
CA GLY A 89 -7.72 -2.02 -8.89
C GLY A 89 -7.47 -0.92 -7.86
N ILE A 90 -6.99 0.23 -8.32
CA ILE A 90 -6.88 1.42 -7.46
C ILE A 90 -8.28 1.85 -7.01
N LEU A 91 -8.46 1.96 -5.70
CA LEU A 91 -9.73 2.31 -5.08
C LEU A 91 -10.01 3.81 -5.30
N PRO A 92 -11.26 4.20 -5.61
CA PRO A 92 -11.56 5.61 -5.90
C PRO A 92 -11.12 6.57 -4.78
N PHE A 93 -11.34 6.19 -3.51
CA PHE A 93 -10.94 7.02 -2.37
C PHE A 93 -9.42 7.13 -2.17
N VAL A 94 -8.64 6.22 -2.75
CA VAL A 94 -7.17 6.30 -2.78
C VAL A 94 -6.72 7.32 -3.82
N GLN A 95 -7.34 7.32 -5.00
CA GLN A 95 -7.12 8.35 -6.02
C GLN A 95 -7.56 9.73 -5.52
N ASP A 96 -8.74 9.82 -4.90
CA ASP A 96 -9.26 11.07 -4.34
C ASP A 96 -8.32 11.64 -3.26
N PHE A 97 -7.64 10.78 -2.51
CA PHE A 97 -6.61 11.19 -1.56
C PHE A 97 -5.38 11.78 -2.28
N GLU A 98 -4.86 11.12 -3.32
CA GLU A 98 -3.77 11.66 -4.13
C GLU A 98 -4.13 13.04 -4.70
N ASP A 99 -5.29 13.16 -5.33
CA ASP A 99 -5.76 14.41 -5.94
C ASP A 99 -5.90 15.53 -4.89
N PHE A 100 -6.48 15.20 -3.73
CA PHE A 100 -6.64 16.14 -2.63
C PHE A 100 -5.29 16.64 -2.11
N VAL A 101 -4.35 15.73 -1.82
CA VAL A 101 -3.05 16.09 -1.26
C VAL A 101 -2.24 16.89 -2.28
N GLY A 102 -2.27 16.52 -3.56
CA GLY A 102 -1.62 17.27 -4.64
C GLY A 102 -2.14 18.71 -4.74
N LEU A 103 -3.46 18.90 -4.69
CA LEU A 103 -4.07 20.22 -4.67
C LEU A 103 -3.71 20.99 -3.39
N ALA A 104 -3.83 20.37 -2.22
CA ALA A 104 -3.56 21.01 -0.96
C ALA A 104 -2.09 21.48 -0.86
N GLU A 105 -1.12 20.70 -1.35
CA GLU A 105 0.28 21.13 -1.43
C GLU A 105 0.48 22.36 -2.33
N SER A 106 -0.33 22.53 -3.37
CA SER A 106 -0.28 23.73 -4.21
C SER A 106 -0.78 25.00 -3.48
N ILE A 107 -1.70 24.83 -2.53
CA ILE A 107 -2.30 25.92 -1.74
C ILE A 107 -1.44 26.27 -0.52
N PHE A 108 -0.89 25.25 0.16
CA PHE A 108 -0.26 25.41 1.48
C PHE A 108 1.27 25.51 1.46
N ARG A 109 1.94 25.35 0.30
CA ARG A 109 3.41 25.24 0.15
C ARG A 109 4.21 26.18 1.05
N ASP A 110 3.86 27.47 1.04
CA ASP A 110 4.57 28.53 1.79
C ASP A 110 3.65 29.22 2.82
N SER A 111 2.57 28.55 3.23
CA SER A 111 1.58 29.12 4.12
C SER A 111 2.00 29.03 5.60
N GLY A 112 1.63 30.04 6.38
CA GLY A 112 1.71 29.98 7.86
C GLY A 112 0.71 29.00 8.50
N ARG A 113 -0.06 28.26 7.70
CA ARG A 113 -1.09 27.29 8.11
C ARG A 113 -0.67 25.85 7.88
N ARG A 114 0.63 25.61 7.70
CA ARG A 114 1.18 24.28 7.41
C ARG A 114 0.78 23.23 8.45
N THR A 115 0.81 23.59 9.73
CA THR A 115 0.43 22.68 10.83
C THR A 115 -1.03 22.21 10.74
N ASP A 116 -1.94 23.04 10.20
CA ASP A 116 -3.34 22.67 10.05
C ASP A 116 -3.53 21.59 8.98
N ILE A 117 -2.87 21.75 7.82
CA ILE A 117 -2.98 20.78 6.73
C ILE A 117 -2.18 19.49 7.01
N ASP A 118 -1.02 19.58 7.66
CA ASP A 118 -0.22 18.40 8.02
C ASP A 118 -1.02 17.45 8.94
N LYS A 119 -1.77 18.00 9.91
CA LYS A 119 -2.67 17.21 10.76
C LYS A 119 -3.83 16.58 9.98
N ALA A 120 -4.37 17.30 9.00
CA ALA A 120 -5.42 16.79 8.13
C ALA A 120 -4.92 15.62 7.28
N TYR A 121 -3.70 15.72 6.73
CA TYR A 121 -3.08 14.65 5.96
C TYR A 121 -2.91 13.37 6.78
N SER A 122 -2.33 13.47 7.98
CA SER A 122 -2.19 12.30 8.87
C SER A 122 -3.56 11.68 9.17
N THR A 123 -4.58 12.49 9.47
CA THR A 123 -5.92 11.96 9.77
C THR A 123 -6.53 11.24 8.56
N LEU A 124 -6.43 11.82 7.37
CA LEU A 124 -6.99 11.25 6.14
C LEU A 124 -6.29 9.97 5.71
N ILE A 125 -4.95 9.94 5.73
CA ILE A 125 -4.21 8.76 5.28
C ILE A 125 -4.44 7.55 6.19
N TRP A 126 -4.64 7.76 7.50
CA TRP A 126 -5.02 6.70 8.42
C TRP A 126 -6.41 6.14 8.09
N ALA A 127 -7.39 7.00 7.82
CA ALA A 127 -8.71 6.55 7.36
C ALA A 127 -8.62 5.77 6.03
N VAL A 128 -7.72 6.17 5.13
CA VAL A 128 -7.44 5.43 3.89
C VAL A 128 -6.88 4.05 4.19
N PHE A 129 -5.90 3.90 5.09
CA PHE A 129 -5.35 2.59 5.47
C PHE A 129 -6.42 1.67 6.04
N GLU A 130 -7.15 2.13 7.05
CA GLU A 130 -8.21 1.35 7.69
C GLU A 130 -9.28 0.92 6.68
N THR A 131 -9.63 1.80 5.74
CA THR A 131 -10.63 1.50 4.72
C THR A 131 -10.10 0.50 3.69
N ILE A 132 -8.86 0.64 3.20
CA ILE A 132 -8.22 -0.36 2.32
C ILE A 132 -8.26 -1.73 2.99
N GLU A 133 -7.84 -1.81 4.25
CA GLU A 133 -7.79 -3.04 5.02
C GLU A 133 -9.18 -3.67 5.19
N ARG A 134 -10.20 -2.84 5.45
CA ARG A 134 -11.59 -3.28 5.61
C ARG A 134 -12.19 -3.81 4.32
N VAL A 135 -11.95 -3.16 3.18
CA VAL A 135 -12.63 -3.49 1.90
C VAL A 135 -11.88 -4.47 1.02
N SER A 136 -10.62 -4.78 1.32
CA SER A 136 -9.78 -5.65 0.48
C SER A 136 -10.39 -7.04 0.26
N GLY A 137 -11.06 -7.59 1.29
CA GLY A 137 -11.71 -8.89 1.25
C GLY A 137 -13.07 -8.92 0.56
N ASP A 138 -13.64 -7.77 0.17
CA ASP A 138 -14.99 -7.71 -0.41
C ASP A 138 -15.03 -8.11 -1.90
N SER A 139 -13.86 -8.13 -2.57
CA SER A 139 -13.76 -8.51 -3.98
C SER A 139 -13.84 -10.02 -4.18
N GLN A 140 -14.72 -10.48 -5.06
CA GLN A 140 -14.80 -11.89 -5.45
C GLN A 140 -13.78 -12.29 -6.54
N LYS A 141 -13.19 -11.30 -7.22
CA LYS A 141 -12.32 -11.51 -8.39
C LYS A 141 -10.85 -11.17 -8.15
N THR A 142 -10.58 -10.39 -7.10
CA THR A 142 -9.24 -9.92 -6.75
C THR A 142 -8.93 -10.39 -5.33
N PRO A 143 -7.85 -11.14 -5.09
CA PRO A 143 -7.41 -11.49 -3.74
C PRO A 143 -7.19 -10.25 -2.88
N ALA A 144 -7.46 -10.35 -1.58
CA ALA A 144 -7.34 -9.24 -0.64
C ALA A 144 -5.92 -8.64 -0.62
N GLU A 145 -4.91 -9.51 -0.66
CA GLU A 145 -3.50 -9.12 -0.68
C GLU A 145 -3.18 -8.29 -1.92
N VAL A 146 -3.75 -8.65 -3.08
CA VAL A 146 -3.59 -7.91 -4.33
C VAL A 146 -4.21 -6.53 -4.21
N VAL A 147 -5.46 -6.41 -3.73
CA VAL A 147 -6.08 -5.10 -3.49
C VAL A 147 -5.19 -4.23 -2.59
N MET A 148 -4.68 -4.81 -1.51
CA MET A 148 -3.82 -4.10 -0.57
C MET A 148 -2.51 -3.63 -1.20
N PHE A 149 -1.70 -4.53 -1.79
CA PHE A 149 -0.39 -4.12 -2.31
C PHE A 149 -0.51 -3.21 -3.54
N GLU A 150 -1.53 -3.35 -4.40
CA GLU A 150 -1.74 -2.42 -5.54
C GLU A 150 -2.01 -1.00 -5.02
N ASN A 151 -2.92 -0.85 -4.05
CA ASN A 151 -3.28 0.45 -3.49
C ASN A 151 -2.13 1.05 -2.66
N TYR A 152 -1.39 0.24 -1.90
CA TYR A 152 -0.20 0.71 -1.18
C TYR A 152 0.95 1.07 -2.13
N HIS A 153 1.10 0.38 -3.26
CA HIS A 153 2.08 0.76 -4.28
C HIS A 153 1.77 2.14 -4.85
N HIS A 154 0.51 2.39 -5.20
CA HIS A 154 0.05 3.68 -5.69
C HIS A 154 0.27 4.79 -4.65
N LEU A 155 -0.08 4.57 -3.38
CA LEU A 155 0.20 5.51 -2.29
C LEU A 155 1.70 5.78 -2.12
N LEU A 156 2.57 4.77 -2.24
CA LEU A 156 4.02 4.98 -2.19
C LEU A 156 4.52 5.88 -3.31
N ASN A 157 3.99 5.73 -4.52
CA ASN A 157 4.35 6.56 -5.66
C ASN A 157 3.92 8.01 -5.44
N CYS A 158 2.67 8.22 -5.03
CA CYS A 158 2.12 9.54 -4.66
C CYS A 158 2.98 10.22 -3.57
N LEU A 159 3.19 9.57 -2.43
CA LEU A 159 3.97 10.14 -1.32
C LEU A 159 5.45 10.36 -1.66
N SER A 160 6.02 9.55 -2.56
CA SER A 160 7.40 9.73 -3.03
C SER A 160 7.54 10.89 -4.00
N SER A 161 6.52 11.15 -4.80
CA SER A 161 6.46 12.29 -5.73
C SER A 161 6.30 13.61 -4.98
N LEU A 162 5.36 13.68 -4.04
CA LEU A 162 5.00 14.92 -3.34
C LEU A 162 6.00 15.32 -2.24
N LYS A 163 6.74 14.37 -1.65
CA LYS A 163 7.80 14.61 -0.65
C LYS A 163 7.33 15.44 0.56
N ILE A 164 6.15 15.10 1.09
CA ILE A 164 5.53 15.78 2.21
C ILE A 164 6.19 15.34 3.52
N ALA A 165 6.92 16.25 4.16
CA ALA A 165 7.69 15.94 5.36
C ALA A 165 6.82 15.38 6.50
N ALA A 166 5.61 15.89 6.66
CA ALA A 166 4.68 15.45 7.70
C ALA A 166 4.20 13.99 7.53
N LEU A 167 4.29 13.43 6.31
CA LEU A 167 3.82 12.08 6.00
C LEU A 167 4.96 11.05 5.88
N GLU A 168 6.20 11.39 6.25
CA GLU A 168 7.34 10.47 6.13
C GLU A 168 7.20 9.24 7.04
N ASN A 169 6.53 9.37 8.19
CA ASN A 169 6.24 8.21 9.04
C ASN A 169 5.19 7.30 8.40
N GLU A 170 4.11 7.87 7.91
CA GLU A 170 3.03 7.16 7.24
C GLU A 170 3.54 6.49 5.96
N LYS A 171 4.42 7.13 5.18
CA LYS A 171 5.10 6.53 4.03
C LYS A 171 5.91 5.28 4.39
N LYS A 172 6.61 5.27 5.53
CA LYS A 172 7.29 4.06 6.03
C LYS A 172 6.28 2.96 6.35
N GLN A 173 5.14 3.32 6.94
CA GLN A 173 4.07 2.38 7.23
C GLN A 173 3.40 1.82 5.96
N VAL A 174 3.19 2.64 4.93
CA VAL A 174 2.73 2.17 3.61
C VAL A 174 3.70 1.13 3.07
N ARG A 175 5.01 1.38 3.17
CA ARG A 175 6.04 0.44 2.70
C ARG A 175 6.00 -0.90 3.43
N VAL A 176 5.83 -0.87 4.75
CA VAL A 176 5.70 -2.10 5.55
C VAL A 176 4.47 -2.90 5.10
N ARG A 177 3.30 -2.26 5.05
CA ARG A 177 2.04 -2.91 4.63
C ARG A 177 2.08 -3.41 3.20
N TYR A 178 2.68 -2.65 2.29
CA TYR A 178 2.96 -3.10 0.91
C TYR A 178 3.76 -4.40 0.94
N ASN A 179 4.92 -4.40 1.60
CA ASN A 179 5.80 -5.56 1.63
C ASN A 179 5.16 -6.78 2.30
N GLU A 180 4.42 -6.61 3.40
CA GLU A 180 3.75 -7.70 4.10
C GLU A 180 2.71 -8.39 3.21
N ASN A 181 1.81 -7.62 2.60
CA ASN A 181 0.75 -8.16 1.74
C ASN A 181 1.32 -8.74 0.45
N PHE A 182 2.31 -8.06 -0.14
CA PHE A 182 3.01 -8.54 -1.32
C PHE A 182 3.74 -9.86 -1.06
N ASN A 183 4.52 -9.95 0.01
CA ASN A 183 5.24 -11.17 0.38
C ASN A 183 4.28 -12.31 0.73
N SER A 184 3.16 -12.01 1.39
CA SER A 184 2.11 -12.99 1.67
C SER A 184 1.52 -13.54 0.36
N TYR A 185 1.15 -12.67 -0.58
CA TYR A 185 0.66 -13.07 -1.90
C TYR A 185 1.67 -13.92 -2.68
N VAL A 186 2.93 -13.48 -2.73
CA VAL A 186 4.03 -14.21 -3.40
C VAL A 186 4.20 -15.60 -2.78
N THR A 187 4.24 -15.70 -1.46
CA THR A 187 4.40 -16.98 -0.74
C THR A 187 3.23 -17.92 -1.03
N THR A 188 1.99 -17.43 -0.98
CA THR A 188 0.79 -18.23 -1.27
C THR A 188 0.73 -18.70 -2.73
N MET A 189 1.17 -17.87 -3.68
CA MET A 189 1.16 -18.23 -5.10
C MET A 189 2.28 -19.22 -5.45
N LEU A 190 3.47 -19.07 -4.86
CA LEU A 190 4.63 -19.94 -5.10
C LEU A 190 4.64 -21.22 -4.25
N GLY A 191 3.86 -21.29 -3.17
CA GLY A 191 3.62 -22.54 -2.47
C GLY A 191 2.96 -23.62 -3.35
N ARG A 192 2.26 -23.23 -4.43
CA ARG A 192 1.54 -24.17 -5.31
C ARG A 192 2.42 -24.87 -6.36
N PRO A 193 3.34 -24.19 -7.08
CA PRO A 193 4.22 -24.84 -8.05
C PRO A 193 5.08 -26.00 -7.52
N LEU A 194 5.46 -25.97 -6.25
CA LEU A 194 6.31 -26.99 -5.60
C LEU A 194 5.66 -27.60 -4.35
N GLU A 195 4.34 -27.57 -4.24
CA GLU A 195 3.58 -27.83 -3.00
C GLU A 195 4.02 -29.09 -2.24
N LYS A 196 4.09 -30.25 -2.91
CA LYS A 196 4.52 -31.50 -2.26
C LYS A 196 5.97 -31.46 -1.79
N LEU A 197 6.85 -30.79 -2.54
CA LEU A 197 8.26 -30.65 -2.18
C LEU A 197 8.40 -29.71 -0.98
N SER A 198 7.66 -28.59 -0.98
CA SER A 198 7.55 -27.67 0.15
C SER A 198 7.05 -28.38 1.41
N ASN A 199 5.95 -29.14 1.32
CA ASN A 199 5.39 -29.89 2.44
C ASN A 199 6.36 -30.95 2.98
N PHE A 200 7.09 -31.64 2.08
CA PHE A 200 8.12 -32.60 2.48
C PHE A 200 9.22 -31.92 3.31
N PHE A 201 9.76 -30.81 2.82
CA PHE A 201 10.85 -30.10 3.50
C PHE A 201 10.40 -29.31 4.73
N GLU A 202 9.16 -28.85 4.79
CA GLU A 202 8.57 -28.29 6.01
C GLU A 202 8.48 -29.37 7.11
N GLY A 203 8.04 -30.58 6.74
CA GLY A 203 8.08 -31.73 7.65
C GLY A 203 9.49 -32.11 8.11
N VAL A 204 10.49 -32.01 7.22
CA VAL A 204 11.92 -32.18 7.56
C VAL A 204 12.39 -31.10 8.55
N LYS A 205 12.06 -29.83 8.32
CA LYS A 205 12.39 -28.73 9.25
C LYS A 205 11.78 -28.98 10.63
N GLN A 206 10.50 -29.38 10.69
CA GLN A 206 9.80 -29.67 11.95
C GLN A 206 10.44 -30.79 12.77
N VAL A 207 10.91 -31.88 12.14
CA VAL A 207 11.60 -32.96 12.88
C VAL A 207 12.98 -32.53 13.38
N ILE A 208 13.68 -31.69 12.63
CA ILE A 208 14.97 -31.11 13.06
C ILE A 208 14.75 -30.18 14.25
N ASP A 209 13.74 -29.30 14.18
CA ASP A 209 13.37 -28.40 15.27
C ASP A 209 12.90 -29.18 16.51
N GLY A 210 12.33 -30.37 16.31
CA GLY A 210 12.01 -31.33 17.36
C GLY A 210 13.22 -32.05 17.99
N GLY A 211 14.44 -31.72 17.57
CA GLY A 211 15.70 -32.22 18.14
C GLY A 211 16.33 -33.41 17.39
N LEU A 212 15.76 -33.84 16.26
CA LEU A 212 16.37 -34.88 15.43
C LEU A 212 17.62 -34.33 14.72
N ARG A 213 18.72 -35.07 14.74
CA ARG A 213 19.93 -34.64 14.04
C ARG A 213 19.70 -34.68 12.52
N PRO A 214 20.18 -33.69 11.74
CA PRO A 214 19.98 -33.65 10.29
C PRO A 214 20.38 -34.95 9.58
N GLU A 215 21.47 -35.59 10.01
CA GLU A 215 21.99 -36.84 9.43
C GLU A 215 21.06 -38.04 9.66
N GLU A 216 20.16 -37.95 10.65
CA GLU A 216 19.23 -39.01 11.01
C GLU A 216 17.89 -38.92 10.29
N VAL A 217 17.58 -37.75 9.70
CA VAL A 217 16.33 -37.50 8.97
C VAL A 217 16.12 -38.55 7.87
N GLY A 218 17.18 -38.90 7.13
CA GLY A 218 17.10 -39.86 6.03
C GLY A 218 16.73 -41.29 6.44
N PHE A 219 16.76 -41.62 7.74
CA PHE A 219 16.31 -42.92 8.29
C PHE A 219 14.83 -42.91 8.70
N GLN A 220 14.20 -41.74 8.81
CA GLN A 220 12.77 -41.64 9.07
C GLN A 220 11.99 -42.11 7.83
N LEU A 221 11.07 -43.06 8.00
CA LEU A 221 10.32 -43.66 6.88
C LEU A 221 9.63 -42.59 6.01
N LYS A 222 8.99 -41.59 6.67
CA LYS A 222 8.28 -40.49 6.01
C LYS A 222 9.20 -39.52 5.26
N TYR A 223 10.47 -39.41 5.67
CA TYR A 223 11.44 -38.48 5.11
C TYR A 223 12.65 -39.21 4.53
N SER A 224 12.46 -40.46 4.08
CA SER A 224 13.55 -41.30 3.60
C SER A 224 14.11 -40.80 2.27
N LYS A 225 15.32 -41.24 1.91
CA LYS A 225 15.94 -40.98 0.60
C LYS A 225 15.05 -41.42 -0.57
N GLN A 226 14.24 -42.46 -0.39
CA GLN A 226 13.34 -42.97 -1.41
C GLN A 226 12.14 -42.03 -1.60
N GLU A 227 11.52 -41.59 -0.50
CA GLU A 227 10.40 -40.64 -0.57
C GLU A 227 10.85 -39.28 -1.13
N LEU A 228 12.03 -38.79 -0.76
CA LEU A 228 12.58 -37.56 -1.35
C LEU A 228 12.73 -37.68 -2.88
N ARG A 229 13.32 -38.78 -3.38
CA ARG A 229 13.46 -38.99 -4.84
C ARG A 229 12.10 -39.06 -5.54
N LYS A 230 11.09 -39.64 -4.88
CA LYS A 230 9.73 -39.70 -5.41
C LYS A 230 9.12 -38.31 -5.51
N CYS A 231 9.26 -37.48 -4.48
CA CYS A 231 8.82 -36.09 -4.51
C CYS A 231 9.50 -35.29 -5.63
N ILE A 232 10.83 -35.40 -5.78
CA ILE A 232 11.59 -34.66 -6.79
C ILE A 232 11.14 -35.02 -8.22
N LYS A 233 10.89 -36.30 -8.50
CA LYS A 233 10.46 -36.77 -9.84
C LYS A 233 9.12 -36.18 -10.32
N GLU A 234 8.30 -35.70 -9.40
CA GLU A 234 7.04 -35.05 -9.76
C GLU A 234 7.28 -33.62 -10.31
N TYR A 235 8.46 -33.05 -10.08
CA TYR A 235 8.81 -31.67 -10.43
C TYR A 235 9.93 -31.60 -11.47
N SER A 236 9.73 -32.28 -12.60
CA SER A 236 10.61 -32.09 -13.77
C SER A 236 10.61 -30.62 -14.21
N GLY A 237 11.70 -30.17 -14.86
CA GLY A 237 11.81 -28.78 -15.32
C GLY A 237 10.62 -28.33 -16.19
N LYS A 238 10.05 -29.23 -17.00
CA LYS A 238 8.86 -28.98 -17.81
C LYS A 238 7.60 -28.72 -16.96
N GLU A 239 7.37 -29.54 -15.94
CA GLU A 239 6.20 -29.37 -15.05
C GLU A 239 6.35 -28.10 -14.19
N VAL A 240 7.56 -27.79 -13.74
CA VAL A 240 7.86 -26.53 -13.04
C VAL A 240 7.57 -25.32 -13.93
N LYS A 241 8.08 -25.30 -15.16
CA LYS A 241 7.82 -24.21 -16.12
C LYS A 241 6.32 -24.03 -16.36
N LYS A 242 5.58 -25.13 -16.58
CA LYS A 242 4.11 -25.10 -16.74
C LYS A 242 3.38 -24.60 -15.50
N GLY A 243 3.86 -24.97 -14.30
CA GLY A 243 3.35 -24.45 -13.04
C GLY A 243 3.54 -22.93 -12.91
N LEU A 244 4.72 -22.44 -13.27
CA LEU A 244 5.05 -21.01 -13.29
C LEU A 244 4.22 -20.24 -14.34
N GLU A 245 3.99 -20.81 -15.53
CA GLU A 245 3.09 -20.25 -16.53
C GLU A 245 1.67 -20.08 -15.95
N SER A 246 1.14 -21.10 -15.27
CA SER A 246 -0.17 -21.03 -14.62
C SER A 246 -0.24 -19.96 -13.54
N VAL A 247 0.83 -19.80 -12.74
CA VAL A 247 0.95 -18.73 -11.75
C VAL A 247 0.95 -17.37 -12.42
N TYR A 248 1.74 -17.18 -13.48
CA TYR A 248 1.78 -15.93 -14.24
C TYR A 248 0.39 -15.52 -14.74
N HIS A 249 -0.32 -16.44 -15.41
CA HIS A 249 -1.68 -16.17 -15.90
C HIS A 249 -2.67 -15.81 -14.79
N LYS A 250 -2.50 -16.38 -13.58
CA LYS A 250 -3.31 -15.99 -12.41
C LYS A 250 -2.98 -14.59 -11.92
N ILE A 251 -1.69 -14.24 -11.84
CA ILE A 251 -1.27 -12.89 -11.45
C ILE A 251 -1.85 -11.86 -12.42
N VAL A 252 -1.74 -12.09 -13.74
CA VAL A 252 -2.34 -11.23 -14.77
C VAL A 252 -3.87 -11.11 -14.61
N LYS A 253 -4.54 -12.19 -14.20
CA LYS A 253 -5.99 -12.15 -13.94
C LYS A 253 -6.36 -11.37 -12.68
N HIS A 254 -5.55 -11.45 -11.63
CA HIS A 254 -5.82 -10.79 -10.35
C HIS A 254 -5.44 -9.32 -10.36
N THR A 255 -4.31 -8.98 -11.01
CA THR A 255 -3.80 -7.62 -11.10
C THR A 255 -4.63 -6.79 -12.08
N SER A 256 -4.73 -5.50 -11.81
CA SER A 256 -5.43 -4.57 -12.69
C SER A 256 -4.60 -4.27 -13.96
N GLU A 257 -5.28 -4.12 -15.11
CA GLU A 257 -4.63 -3.89 -16.41
C GLU A 257 -3.86 -2.55 -16.47
N ALA A 258 -4.15 -1.63 -15.54
CA ALA A 258 -3.59 -0.29 -15.52
C ALA A 258 -2.10 -0.23 -15.15
N ASP A 259 -1.54 -1.28 -14.50
CA ASP A 259 -0.18 -1.23 -13.98
C ASP A 259 0.70 -2.41 -14.45
N HIS A 260 1.08 -2.36 -15.73
CA HIS A 260 2.10 -3.27 -16.29
C HIS A 260 3.44 -3.21 -15.56
N MET A 261 3.74 -2.09 -14.88
CA MET A 261 4.98 -1.95 -14.12
C MET A 261 4.91 -2.78 -12.83
N LEU A 262 3.77 -2.74 -12.14
CA LEU A 262 3.52 -3.57 -10.97
C LEU A 262 3.55 -5.06 -11.30
N LEU A 263 2.95 -5.48 -12.42
CA LEU A 263 3.05 -6.88 -12.88
C LEU A 263 4.50 -7.33 -13.04
N ARG A 264 5.36 -6.49 -13.64
CA ARG A 264 6.79 -6.77 -13.78
C ARG A 264 7.49 -6.88 -12.43
N VAL A 265 7.20 -5.98 -11.49
CA VAL A 265 7.75 -6.01 -10.13
C VAL A 265 7.33 -7.28 -9.39
N VAL A 266 6.03 -7.62 -9.44
CA VAL A 266 5.49 -8.86 -8.87
C VAL A 266 6.23 -10.07 -9.44
N TRP A 267 6.39 -10.13 -10.77
CA TRP A 267 7.03 -11.26 -11.42
C TRP A 267 8.53 -11.39 -11.07
N GLN A 268 9.24 -10.28 -10.97
CA GLN A 268 10.65 -10.27 -10.56
C GLN A 268 10.82 -10.74 -9.11
N ASP A 269 9.96 -10.33 -8.19
CA ASP A 269 10.08 -10.79 -6.80
C ASP A 269 9.59 -12.23 -6.63
N MET A 270 8.63 -12.69 -7.44
CA MET A 270 8.29 -14.11 -7.52
C MET A 270 9.51 -14.95 -7.96
N GLN A 271 10.31 -14.46 -8.91
CA GLN A 271 11.56 -15.12 -9.31
C GLN A 271 12.54 -15.20 -8.14
N LYS A 272 12.75 -14.09 -7.42
CA LYS A 272 13.66 -14.06 -6.26
C LYS A 272 13.21 -15.03 -5.17
N GLU A 273 11.93 -15.06 -4.87
CA GLU A 273 11.36 -15.96 -3.86
C GLU A 273 11.48 -17.43 -4.28
N PHE A 274 11.20 -17.76 -5.55
CA PHE A 274 11.37 -19.12 -6.04
C PHE A 274 12.84 -19.58 -5.96
N ILE A 275 13.78 -18.71 -6.31
CA ILE A 275 15.22 -18.98 -6.18
C ILE A 275 15.60 -19.17 -4.70
N ARG A 276 15.01 -18.38 -3.78
CA ARG A 276 15.23 -18.56 -2.34
C ARG A 276 14.77 -19.94 -1.87
N GLN A 277 13.55 -20.35 -2.22
CA GLN A 277 13.01 -21.67 -1.87
C GLN A 277 13.85 -22.82 -2.48
N TYR A 278 14.29 -22.66 -3.72
CA TYR A 278 15.19 -23.61 -4.37
C TYR A 278 16.49 -23.80 -3.56
N LYS A 279 17.11 -22.70 -3.13
CA LYS A 279 18.34 -22.74 -2.32
C LYS A 279 18.11 -23.39 -0.97
N ASP A 280 16.99 -23.07 -0.31
CA ASP A 280 16.58 -23.71 0.95
C ASP A 280 16.45 -25.25 0.79
N PHE A 281 15.87 -25.72 -0.31
CA PHE A 281 15.75 -27.15 -0.59
C PHE A 281 17.11 -27.80 -0.83
N GLU A 282 17.97 -27.20 -1.66
CA GLU A 282 19.32 -27.71 -1.88
C GLU A 282 20.14 -27.77 -0.58
N ASP A 283 20.02 -26.76 0.29
CA ASP A 283 20.67 -26.74 1.60
C ASP A 283 20.19 -27.87 2.52
N LEU A 284 18.88 -28.15 2.55
CA LEU A 284 18.32 -29.26 3.31
C LEU A 284 18.71 -30.62 2.72
N ILE A 285 18.78 -30.74 1.39
CA ILE A 285 19.27 -31.95 0.73
C ILE A 285 20.73 -32.22 1.13
N ALA A 286 21.56 -31.18 1.08
CA ALA A 286 22.97 -31.27 1.44
C ALA A 286 23.17 -31.67 2.91
N LYS A 287 22.38 -31.10 3.84
CA LYS A 287 22.47 -31.39 5.28
C LYS A 287 21.91 -32.76 5.64
N CYS A 288 20.71 -33.09 5.18
CA CYS A 288 19.97 -34.27 5.65
C CYS A 288 20.22 -35.55 4.84
N TYR A 289 20.73 -35.40 3.62
CA TYR A 289 20.88 -36.50 2.67
C TYR A 289 22.28 -36.55 2.05
N ALA A 290 23.30 -36.14 2.82
CA ALA A 290 24.70 -36.18 2.40
C ALA A 290 25.10 -37.55 1.80
N GLY A 291 25.93 -37.51 0.74
CA GLY A 291 26.41 -38.70 0.04
C GLY A 291 25.35 -39.48 -0.77
N SER A 292 24.09 -39.03 -0.81
CA SER A 292 23.00 -39.71 -1.55
C SER A 292 22.95 -39.42 -3.05
N GLN A 293 23.74 -38.43 -3.51
CA GLN A 293 23.73 -37.90 -4.89
C GLN A 293 22.33 -37.47 -5.37
N ILE A 294 21.42 -37.13 -4.43
CA ILE A 294 20.10 -36.57 -4.75
C ILE A 294 20.28 -35.08 -5.04
N LYS A 295 19.67 -34.60 -6.13
CA LYS A 295 19.62 -33.20 -6.55
C LYS A 295 18.26 -32.92 -7.19
N LEU A 296 17.86 -31.65 -7.26
CA LEU A 296 16.70 -31.25 -8.05
C LEU A 296 16.95 -31.46 -9.57
N GLU A 297 15.89 -31.68 -10.36
CA GLU A 297 15.98 -31.98 -11.80
C GLU A 297 16.23 -30.75 -12.69
N PHE A 298 16.28 -29.57 -12.10
CA PHE A 298 16.47 -28.29 -12.77
C PHE A 298 17.42 -27.43 -11.96
N THR A 299 18.06 -26.46 -12.61
CA THR A 299 19.05 -25.55 -12.01
C THR A 299 18.47 -24.15 -11.81
N ILE A 300 19.21 -23.28 -11.11
CA ILE A 300 18.87 -21.86 -11.00
C ILE A 300 18.86 -21.19 -12.38
N ASP A 301 19.77 -21.55 -13.29
CA ASP A 301 19.79 -20.99 -14.64
C ASP A 301 18.54 -21.38 -15.43
N ASP A 302 18.06 -22.60 -15.27
CA ASP A 302 16.78 -23.03 -15.85
C ASP A 302 15.62 -22.21 -15.31
N VAL A 303 15.57 -21.96 -13.99
CA VAL A 303 14.54 -21.10 -13.37
C VAL A 303 14.59 -19.68 -13.94
N LEU A 304 15.78 -19.09 -14.06
CA LEU A 304 15.95 -17.75 -14.64
C LEU A 304 15.41 -17.71 -16.08
N ASN A 305 15.73 -18.73 -16.88
CA ASN A 305 15.21 -18.88 -18.24
C ASN A 305 13.69 -19.06 -18.27
N TYR A 306 13.11 -19.87 -17.38
CA TYR A 306 11.66 -20.07 -17.31
C TYR A 306 10.93 -18.75 -17.05
N PHE A 307 11.35 -18.00 -16.03
CA PHE A 307 10.75 -16.70 -15.70
C PHE A 307 10.89 -15.67 -16.83
N SER A 308 12.05 -15.66 -17.51
CA SER A 308 12.31 -14.79 -18.66
C SER A 308 11.42 -15.17 -19.85
N ASP A 309 11.39 -16.44 -20.23
CA ASP A 309 10.59 -16.96 -21.36
C ASP A 309 9.10 -16.64 -21.16
N ILE A 310 8.59 -16.86 -19.95
CA ILE A 310 7.17 -16.62 -19.63
C ILE A 310 6.83 -15.13 -19.78
N ALA A 311 7.73 -14.24 -19.34
CA ALA A 311 7.52 -12.80 -19.44
C ALA A 311 7.63 -12.28 -20.89
N LEU A 312 8.43 -12.92 -21.73
CA LEU A 312 8.62 -12.55 -23.15
C LEU A 312 7.54 -13.12 -24.08
N ALA A 313 6.86 -14.19 -23.66
CA ALA A 313 5.84 -14.87 -24.46
C ALA A 313 4.45 -14.22 -24.40
N GLN A 314 4.32 -13.06 -23.75
CA GLN A 314 3.06 -12.35 -23.45
C GLN A 314 3.12 -10.94 -24.02
#